data_AF-A0A829S365-F1
#
_entry.id   AF-A0A829S365-F1
#
_cell.length_a   1.000
_cell.length_b   1.000
_cell.length_c   1.000
_cell.angle_alpha   90.00
_cell.angle_beta   90.00
_cell.angle_gamma   90.00
#
_symmetry.space_group_name_H-M   'P 1'
#
loop_
_entity.id
_entity.type
_entity.pdbx_description
1 polymer ?
#
loop_
_entity_poly.entity_id
_entity_poly.type
_entity_poly.pdbx_seq_one_letter_code
_entity_poly.pdbx_strand_id
1 'polypeptide(L)'
;MFKRALLCLSLISLVGCNDDDKTENSPTTPEYQLPKILVVGHRGASALRPEHTLASYQKAIDDGADFIEPDLVSTKDGVLVTRHENEIGGTTNVSTLTQFADRKTTKNIDGKDLTGWFTEDFTLSELQQLKARERIPEFRPANTAYNDLYPVPTLEQVIELAEANYKKTGKIIGLYIETKHPTYFKNQKLAMEDTLLKTLAKYKYTRDIAPVYLQSFEVSNLKYLKDQLDLHKTIKHAQIIQLYDAKTSQPADFVESGETKTYADLATAQGLKDVAKYANGVGPSKGYILNFNDSGSVQTTSFITDAHTAGLKVHPYTFRPENYYLPTHLKCSQDKPAERCPSGALKEFEAYFKAGVDGVFTDDPALGREAVINYEKATK
;
A
#
# COMPACT_ATOMS: atom_id res chain seq x y z
N MET A 1 -70.16 -37.10 57.93
CA MET A 1 -70.74 -38.34 57.40
C MET A 1 -69.76 -38.94 56.40
N PHE A 2 -69.51 -40.25 56.55
CA PHE A 2 -68.64 -41.09 55.74
C PHE A 2 -68.95 -41.04 54.23
N LYS A 3 -67.92 -41.14 53.38
CA LYS A 3 -67.71 -42.25 52.40
C LYS A 3 -66.47 -41.95 51.52
N ARG A 4 -65.38 -42.72 51.70
CA ARG A 4 -64.87 -43.81 50.82
C ARG A 4 -64.33 -43.27 49.48
N ALA A 5 -63.00 -43.09 49.33
CA ALA A 5 -61.98 -44.10 49.05
C ALA A 5 -62.12 -44.76 47.66
N LEU A 6 -61.16 -44.52 46.76
CA LEU A 6 -60.54 -45.59 45.99
C LEU A 6 -59.10 -45.24 45.58
N LEU A 7 -58.22 -46.15 45.94
CA LEU A 7 -56.81 -46.28 45.61
C LEU A 7 -56.67 -46.73 44.15
N CYS A 8 -55.70 -46.20 43.40
CA CYS A 8 -55.05 -46.98 42.35
C CYS A 8 -53.58 -46.57 42.22
N LEU A 9 -52.72 -47.52 42.61
CA LEU A 9 -51.28 -47.54 42.41
C LEU A 9 -50.96 -47.72 40.93
N SER A 10 -49.97 -47.00 40.41
CA SER A 10 -49.06 -47.53 39.38
C SER A 10 -47.68 -46.89 39.49
N LEU A 11 -46.68 -47.78 39.53
CA LEU A 11 -45.25 -47.62 39.70
C LEU A 11 -44.51 -47.06 38.45
N ILE A 12 -43.40 -46.33 38.69
CA ILE A 12 -42.05 -46.43 38.03
C ILE A 12 -41.97 -46.01 36.52
N SER A 13 -41.05 -45.19 35.98
CA SER A 13 -39.75 -44.59 36.38
C SER A 13 -39.21 -43.65 35.27
N LEU A 14 -38.13 -42.91 35.59
CA LEU A 14 -36.98 -42.46 34.75
C LEU A 14 -36.83 -40.94 34.47
N VAL A 15 -35.83 -40.38 35.18
CA VAL A 15 -34.68 -39.57 34.74
C VAL A 15 -34.89 -38.40 33.76
N GLY A 16 -34.38 -37.23 34.18
CA GLY A 16 -33.92 -36.17 33.28
C GLY A 16 -33.45 -34.93 34.05
N CYS A 17 -32.15 -34.87 34.38
CA CYS A 17 -31.47 -33.60 34.64
C CYS A 17 -31.40 -32.82 33.32
N ASN A 18 -31.57 -31.49 33.37
CA ASN A 18 -30.80 -30.62 32.49
C ASN A 18 -30.63 -29.23 33.11
N ASP A 19 -29.36 -28.92 33.41
CA ASP A 19 -28.83 -27.57 33.53
C ASP A 19 -28.94 -26.89 32.16
N ASP A 20 -29.52 -25.70 32.11
CA ASP A 20 -29.42 -24.81 30.95
C ASP A 20 -28.80 -23.48 31.40
N ASP A 21 -27.51 -23.54 31.75
CA ASP A 21 -26.64 -22.38 31.84
C ASP A 21 -26.20 -22.01 30.42
N LYS A 22 -27.04 -21.24 29.73
CA LYS A 22 -26.73 -20.73 28.39
C LYS A 22 -25.67 -19.64 28.49
N THR A 23 -24.42 -20.07 28.46
CA THR A 23 -23.30 -19.23 28.05
C THR A 23 -23.52 -18.80 26.60
N GLU A 24 -23.97 -17.56 26.40
CA GLU A 24 -23.91 -16.90 25.10
C GLU A 24 -22.43 -16.77 24.71
N ASN A 25 -21.93 -17.74 23.95
CA ASN A 25 -20.73 -17.57 23.14
C ASN A 25 -21.04 -16.50 22.09
N SER A 26 -20.80 -15.23 22.44
CA SER A 26 -20.59 -14.19 21.44
C SER A 26 -19.53 -14.71 20.47
N PRO A 27 -19.81 -14.81 19.16
CA PRO A 27 -18.81 -15.25 18.21
C PRO A 27 -17.66 -14.25 18.28
N THR A 28 -16.52 -14.69 18.81
CA THR A 28 -15.27 -13.94 18.73
C THR A 28 -15.02 -13.70 17.25
N THR A 29 -15.11 -12.44 16.83
CA THR A 29 -14.75 -12.07 15.46
C THR A 29 -13.32 -12.55 15.26
N PRO A 30 -13.04 -13.46 14.32
CA PRO A 30 -11.69 -13.97 14.12
C PRO A 30 -10.75 -12.78 13.95
N GLU A 31 -9.77 -12.65 14.82
CA GLU A 31 -8.79 -11.59 14.72
C GLU A 31 -7.99 -11.84 13.44
N TYR A 32 -8.10 -10.91 12.48
CA TYR A 32 -7.39 -11.02 11.22
C TYR A 32 -5.89 -11.02 11.48
N GLN A 33 -5.24 -12.14 11.18
CA GLN A 33 -3.80 -12.26 11.26
C GLN A 33 -3.19 -11.88 9.92
N LEU A 34 -2.32 -10.87 9.95
CA LEU A 34 -1.52 -10.52 8.79
C LEU A 34 -0.62 -11.70 8.39
N PRO A 35 -0.44 -11.96 7.08
CA PRO A 35 0.56 -12.91 6.61
C PRO A 35 1.96 -12.55 7.10
N LYS A 36 2.82 -13.58 7.20
CA LYS A 36 4.22 -13.38 7.59
C LYS A 36 4.99 -12.52 6.58
N ILE A 37 4.68 -12.68 5.29
CA ILE A 37 5.23 -11.88 4.20
C ILE A 37 4.06 -11.28 3.42
N LEU A 38 3.95 -9.96 3.44
CA LEU A 38 2.89 -9.22 2.74
C LEU A 38 3.18 -9.11 1.24
N VAL A 39 2.15 -9.24 0.42
CA VAL A 39 2.16 -8.83 -0.99
C VAL A 39 1.37 -7.55 -1.14
N VAL A 40 2.05 -6.44 -1.42
CA VAL A 40 1.44 -5.13 -1.66
C VAL A 40 1.38 -4.88 -3.16
N GLY A 41 0.17 -4.70 -3.69
CA GLY A 41 -0.04 -4.30 -5.08
C GLY A 41 0.30 -2.83 -5.27
N HIS A 42 1.54 -2.57 -5.70
CA HIS A 42 2.09 -1.24 -5.89
C HIS A 42 1.35 -0.55 -7.05
N ARG A 43 0.56 0.47 -6.70
CA ARG A 43 -0.38 1.15 -7.60
C ARG A 43 -1.44 0.21 -8.22
N GLY A 44 -1.73 -0.90 -7.53
CA GLY A 44 -2.51 -2.04 -8.01
C GLY A 44 -1.65 -3.08 -8.75
N ALA A 45 -2.22 -3.73 -9.77
CA ALA A 45 -1.48 -4.63 -10.66
C ALA A 45 -0.93 -3.84 -11.87
N SER A 46 -0.05 -2.89 -11.57
CA SER A 46 0.39 -1.87 -12.54
C SER A 46 1.19 -2.45 -13.72
N ALA A 47 1.75 -3.66 -13.60
CA ALA A 47 2.35 -4.39 -14.72
C ALA A 47 1.32 -4.85 -15.76
N LEU A 48 0.03 -4.83 -15.42
CA LEU A 48 -1.06 -5.38 -16.23
C LEU A 48 -2.15 -4.36 -16.58
N ARG A 49 -2.22 -3.24 -15.85
CA ARG A 49 -3.22 -2.17 -16.03
C ARG A 49 -2.57 -0.81 -15.77
N PRO A 50 -3.07 0.28 -16.36
CA PRO A 50 -2.63 1.64 -16.00
C PRO A 50 -2.72 1.86 -14.49
N GLU A 51 -1.63 2.35 -13.91
CA GLU A 51 -1.46 2.54 -12.47
C GLU A 51 -2.55 3.43 -11.85
N HIS A 52 -2.85 3.19 -10.57
CA HIS A 52 -3.87 3.94 -9.80
C HIS A 52 -5.22 4.08 -10.52
N THR A 53 -5.72 2.99 -11.07
CA THR A 53 -7.09 2.88 -11.56
C THR A 53 -7.83 1.86 -10.71
N LEU A 54 -9.16 2.00 -10.56
CA LEU A 54 -9.95 0.96 -9.89
C LEU A 54 -9.77 -0.42 -10.54
N ALA A 55 -9.55 -0.46 -11.85
CA ALA A 55 -9.24 -1.70 -12.58
C ALA A 55 -7.89 -2.31 -12.18
N SER A 56 -6.85 -1.49 -11.99
CA SER A 56 -5.55 -1.95 -11.48
C SER A 56 -5.68 -2.49 -10.05
N TYR A 57 -6.42 -1.80 -9.19
CA TYR A 57 -6.65 -2.24 -7.81
C TYR A 57 -7.47 -3.52 -7.72
N GLN A 58 -8.56 -3.62 -8.48
CA GLN A 58 -9.35 -4.85 -8.52
C GLN A 58 -8.49 -6.02 -9.00
N LYS A 59 -7.67 -5.83 -10.04
CA LYS A 59 -6.78 -6.88 -10.53
C LYS A 59 -5.76 -7.31 -9.46
N ALA A 60 -5.21 -6.39 -8.67
CA ALA A 60 -4.33 -6.74 -7.57
C ALA A 60 -5.04 -7.58 -6.48
N ILE A 61 -6.28 -7.23 -6.15
CA ILE A 61 -7.12 -7.99 -5.20
C ILE A 61 -7.34 -9.42 -5.72
N ASP A 62 -7.73 -9.54 -6.98
CA ASP A 62 -7.98 -10.82 -7.66
C ASP A 62 -6.71 -11.69 -7.72
N ASP A 63 -5.55 -11.05 -7.91
CA ASP A 63 -4.23 -11.70 -7.97
C ASP A 63 -3.66 -12.08 -6.60
N GLY A 64 -4.40 -11.80 -5.53
CA GLY A 64 -4.05 -12.24 -4.20
C GLY A 64 -3.14 -11.28 -3.43
N ALA A 65 -3.14 -9.99 -3.76
CA ALA A 65 -2.56 -8.96 -2.90
C ALA A 65 -3.21 -8.98 -1.50
N ASP A 66 -2.42 -8.64 -0.48
CA ASP A 66 -2.89 -8.41 0.89
C ASP A 66 -3.29 -6.94 1.08
N PHE A 67 -2.59 -6.04 0.37
CA PHE A 67 -2.84 -4.61 0.36
C PHE A 67 -2.89 -4.08 -1.07
N ILE A 68 -3.72 -3.06 -1.29
CA ILE A 68 -3.61 -2.18 -2.46
C ILE A 68 -2.99 -0.85 -2.04
N GLU A 69 -2.15 -0.28 -2.89
CA GLU A 69 -1.44 0.95 -2.58
C GLU A 69 -1.94 2.16 -3.42
N PRO A 70 -2.63 3.11 -2.79
CA PRO A 70 -2.88 4.42 -3.38
C PRO A 70 -1.86 5.48 -2.97
N ASP A 71 -1.30 6.15 -3.97
CA ASP A 71 -0.54 7.39 -3.84
C ASP A 71 -1.50 8.56 -3.91
N LEU A 72 -1.45 9.46 -2.93
CA LEU A 72 -2.39 10.56 -2.81
C LEU A 72 -1.74 11.89 -3.16
N VAL A 73 -2.49 12.65 -3.95
CA VAL A 73 -2.26 14.06 -4.27
C VAL A 73 -3.59 14.83 -4.09
N SER A 74 -3.50 16.12 -3.80
CA SER A 74 -4.69 16.98 -3.66
C SER A 74 -5.13 17.57 -5.01
N THR A 75 -6.45 17.69 -5.16
CA THR A 75 -7.10 18.55 -6.16
C THR A 75 -7.21 19.99 -5.66
N LYS A 76 -7.56 20.92 -6.56
CA LYS A 76 -7.76 22.34 -6.26
C LYS A 76 -8.78 22.58 -5.14
N ASP A 77 -9.83 21.76 -5.10
CA ASP A 77 -10.92 21.79 -4.11
C ASP A 77 -10.66 20.86 -2.91
N GLY A 78 -9.42 20.38 -2.73
CA GLY A 78 -8.97 19.68 -1.53
C GLY A 78 -9.41 18.22 -1.42
N VAL A 79 -9.90 17.62 -2.51
CA VAL A 79 -10.21 16.18 -2.57
C VAL A 79 -8.95 15.38 -2.88
N LEU A 80 -8.75 14.27 -2.17
CA LEU A 80 -7.63 13.36 -2.38
C LEU A 80 -7.92 12.36 -3.51
N VAL A 81 -7.04 12.33 -4.49
CA VAL A 81 -7.13 11.48 -5.68
C VAL A 81 -5.88 10.61 -5.81
N THR A 82 -6.01 9.47 -6.48
CA THR A 82 -4.92 8.50 -6.59
C THR A 82 -4.06 8.72 -7.82
N ARG A 83 -2.85 9.24 -7.65
CA ARG A 83 -1.79 9.40 -8.67
C ARG A 83 -0.42 9.42 -8.01
N HIS A 84 0.58 8.81 -8.67
CA HIS A 84 1.95 8.79 -8.15
C HIS A 84 2.64 10.15 -8.20
N GLU A 85 2.31 11.00 -9.16
CA GLU A 85 2.81 12.39 -9.25
C GLU A 85 1.60 13.31 -9.38
N ASN A 86 1.74 14.55 -8.91
CA ASN A 86 0.72 15.57 -9.16
C ASN A 86 0.80 16.09 -10.60
N GLU A 87 1.95 16.02 -11.28
CA GLU A 87 2.04 16.19 -12.73
C GLU A 87 1.40 14.98 -13.45
N ILE A 88 0.39 15.26 -14.28
CA ILE A 88 -0.50 14.24 -14.88
C ILE A 88 -0.48 14.23 -16.42
N GLY A 89 0.43 14.98 -17.05
CA GLY A 89 0.56 15.07 -18.50
C GLY A 89 0.99 13.75 -19.15
N GLY A 90 1.81 12.97 -18.46
CA GLY A 90 2.27 11.64 -18.92
C GLY A 90 1.36 10.47 -18.54
N THR A 91 0.49 10.63 -17.54
CA THR A 91 -0.32 9.53 -16.97
C THR A 91 -1.82 9.70 -17.22
N THR A 92 -2.21 10.73 -17.97
CA THR A 92 -3.61 10.95 -18.39
C THR A 92 -3.69 11.45 -19.84
N ASN A 93 -4.91 11.58 -20.36
CA ASN A 93 -5.18 12.18 -21.65
C ASN A 93 -5.25 13.72 -21.66
N VAL A 94 -4.92 14.41 -20.56
CA VAL A 94 -5.09 15.87 -20.42
C VAL A 94 -4.48 16.67 -21.57
N SER A 95 -3.32 16.24 -22.07
CA SER A 95 -2.61 16.90 -23.18
C SER A 95 -3.37 16.88 -24.51
N THR A 96 -4.38 16.03 -24.64
CA THR A 96 -5.22 15.91 -25.84
C THR A 96 -6.56 16.64 -25.72
N LEU A 97 -6.86 17.21 -24.55
CA LEU A 97 -8.11 17.90 -24.27
C LEU A 97 -7.91 19.42 -24.39
N THR A 98 -8.43 20.01 -25.48
CA THR A 98 -8.22 21.43 -25.81
C THR A 98 -8.77 22.38 -24.75
N GLN A 99 -9.83 21.98 -24.04
CA GLN A 99 -10.42 22.77 -22.95
C GLN A 99 -9.51 22.94 -21.74
N PHE A 100 -8.43 22.15 -21.63
CA PHE A 100 -7.46 22.24 -20.55
C PHE A 100 -6.06 22.67 -21.04
N ALA A 101 -5.92 23.07 -22.31
CA ALA A 101 -4.61 23.47 -22.87
C ALA A 101 -3.99 24.66 -22.12
N ASP A 102 -4.82 25.58 -21.63
CA ASP A 102 -4.41 26.77 -20.86
C ASP A 102 -3.97 26.47 -19.41
N ARG A 103 -4.20 25.24 -18.92
CA ARG A 103 -3.74 24.78 -17.59
C ARG A 103 -2.30 24.31 -17.57
N LYS A 104 -1.64 24.18 -18.73
CA LYS A 104 -0.24 23.78 -18.79
C LYS A 104 0.63 24.88 -18.19
N THR A 105 1.44 24.55 -17.19
CA THR A 105 2.30 25.51 -16.48
C THR A 105 3.61 24.87 -16.05
N THR A 106 4.51 25.66 -15.47
CA THR A 106 5.76 25.20 -14.87
C THR A 106 5.72 25.43 -13.36
N LYS A 107 6.07 24.41 -12.57
CA LYS A 107 6.10 24.47 -11.11
C LYS A 107 7.37 23.84 -10.58
N ASN A 108 7.91 24.40 -9.49
CA ASN A 108 8.98 23.78 -8.73
C ASN A 108 8.38 22.85 -7.68
N ILE A 109 8.71 21.56 -7.76
CA ILE A 109 8.25 20.52 -6.85
C ILE A 109 9.51 19.83 -6.32
N ASP A 110 9.71 19.92 -5.01
CA ASP A 110 10.87 19.36 -4.30
C ASP A 110 12.21 19.73 -4.95
N GLY A 111 12.35 20.99 -5.36
CA GLY A 111 13.57 21.53 -5.99
C GLY A 111 13.70 21.21 -7.48
N LYS A 112 12.70 20.59 -8.12
CA LYS A 112 12.71 20.27 -9.55
C LYS A 112 11.64 21.05 -10.30
N ASP A 113 12.03 21.72 -11.38
CA ASP A 113 11.08 22.37 -12.28
C ASP A 113 10.42 21.34 -13.20
N LEU A 114 9.11 21.21 -13.07
CA LEU A 114 8.27 20.35 -13.92
C LEU A 114 7.36 21.23 -14.77
N THR A 115 7.18 20.87 -16.04
CA THR A 115 6.27 21.57 -16.95
C THR A 115 5.20 20.62 -17.45
N GLY A 116 3.94 20.93 -17.17
CA GLY A 116 2.85 19.98 -17.39
C GLY A 116 1.52 20.47 -16.84
N TRP A 117 0.67 19.53 -16.49
CA TRP A 117 -0.64 19.77 -15.87
C TRP A 117 -0.62 19.17 -14.48
N PHE A 118 -1.12 19.89 -13.48
CA PHE A 118 -0.98 19.46 -12.09
C PHE A 118 -2.32 19.28 -11.41
N THR A 119 -2.50 18.23 -10.60
CA THR A 119 -3.79 17.91 -9.98
C THR A 119 -4.38 19.06 -9.18
N GLU A 120 -3.55 19.87 -8.51
CA GLU A 120 -3.99 21.03 -7.74
C GLU A 120 -4.48 22.23 -8.58
N ASP A 121 -4.37 22.17 -9.90
CA ASP A 121 -4.95 23.16 -10.82
C ASP A 121 -6.35 22.77 -11.32
N PHE A 122 -6.82 21.56 -10.96
CA PHE A 122 -8.12 21.01 -11.35
C PHE A 122 -9.01 20.78 -10.13
N THR A 123 -10.28 21.15 -10.23
CA THR A 123 -11.30 20.62 -9.32
C THR A 123 -11.49 19.12 -9.55
N LEU A 124 -12.05 18.40 -8.58
CA LEU A 124 -12.41 17.00 -8.76
C LEU A 124 -13.28 16.78 -10.01
N SER A 125 -14.27 17.65 -10.23
CA SER A 125 -15.19 17.54 -11.36
C SER A 125 -14.50 17.70 -12.72
N GLU A 126 -13.44 18.50 -12.80
CA GLU A 126 -12.62 18.60 -14.01
C GLU A 126 -11.73 17.37 -14.15
N LEU A 127 -11.06 16.96 -13.07
CA LEU A 127 -10.13 15.83 -13.07
C LEU A 127 -10.80 14.51 -13.43
N GLN A 128 -12.06 14.30 -13.03
CA GLN A 128 -12.83 13.10 -13.37
C GLN A 128 -13.18 12.97 -14.87
N GLN A 129 -13.03 14.05 -15.64
CA GLN A 129 -13.16 14.00 -17.10
C GLN A 129 -11.91 13.39 -17.75
N LEU A 130 -10.77 13.47 -17.07
CA LEU A 130 -9.53 12.88 -17.53
C LEU A 130 -9.57 11.36 -17.42
N LYS A 131 -8.83 10.72 -18.31
CA LYS A 131 -8.69 9.27 -18.36
C LYS A 131 -7.22 8.87 -18.23
N ALA A 132 -6.98 7.84 -17.44
CA ALA A 132 -5.64 7.34 -17.14
C ALA A 132 -4.98 6.71 -18.38
N ARG A 133 -3.65 6.84 -18.45
CA ARG A 133 -2.79 6.23 -19.46
C ARG A 133 -1.64 5.47 -18.81
N GLU A 134 -1.11 4.49 -19.52
CA GLU A 134 0.12 3.79 -19.13
C GLU A 134 1.29 4.78 -19.04
N ARG A 135 2.01 4.74 -17.91
CA ARG A 135 3.11 5.65 -17.57
C ARG A 135 4.39 5.32 -18.32
N ILE A 136 4.66 4.04 -18.57
CA ILE A 136 5.90 3.53 -19.19
C ILE A 136 5.57 2.66 -20.41
N PRO A 137 4.90 3.20 -21.44
CA PRO A 137 4.40 2.43 -22.59
C PRO A 137 5.50 1.70 -23.36
N GLU A 138 6.75 2.17 -23.29
CA GLU A 138 7.92 1.52 -23.87
C GLU A 138 8.27 0.18 -23.19
N PHE A 139 7.99 0.04 -21.89
CA PHE A 139 8.17 -1.19 -21.13
C PHE A 139 6.86 -2.00 -20.99
N ARG A 140 5.71 -1.34 -21.12
CA ARG A 140 4.38 -1.94 -20.98
C ARG A 140 3.47 -1.67 -22.19
N PRO A 141 3.88 -2.02 -23.42
CA PRO A 141 3.09 -1.71 -24.61
C PRO A 141 1.68 -2.35 -24.57
N ALA A 142 1.54 -3.52 -23.96
CA ALA A 142 0.24 -4.17 -23.80
C ALA A 142 -0.74 -3.36 -22.91
N ASN A 143 -0.25 -2.58 -21.96
CA ASN A 143 -1.10 -1.75 -21.10
C ASN A 143 -1.72 -0.57 -21.85
N THR A 144 -1.13 -0.14 -22.97
CA THR A 144 -1.68 0.96 -23.78
C THR A 144 -3.06 0.64 -24.36
N ALA A 145 -3.44 -0.64 -24.45
CA ALA A 145 -4.78 -1.07 -24.81
C ALA A 145 -5.87 -0.60 -23.81
N TYR A 146 -5.46 -0.19 -22.60
CA TYR A 146 -6.35 0.35 -21.56
C TYR A 146 -6.28 1.87 -21.44
N ASN A 147 -5.49 2.55 -22.29
CA ASN A 147 -5.43 3.99 -22.30
C ASN A 147 -6.84 4.56 -22.52
N ASP A 148 -7.12 5.62 -21.80
CA ASP A 148 -8.33 6.43 -21.94
C ASP A 148 -9.64 5.74 -21.50
N LEU A 149 -9.56 4.56 -20.89
CA LEU A 149 -10.74 3.82 -20.41
C LEU A 149 -11.20 4.23 -19.01
N TYR A 150 -10.26 4.44 -18.09
CA TYR A 150 -10.56 4.57 -16.67
C TYR A 150 -10.37 6.01 -16.17
N PRO A 151 -11.32 6.56 -15.39
CA PRO A 151 -11.14 7.87 -14.76
C PRO A 151 -10.11 7.81 -13.63
N VAL A 152 -9.66 8.99 -13.17
CA VAL A 152 -8.83 9.12 -11.96
C VAL A 152 -9.67 8.83 -10.71
N PRO A 153 -9.33 7.82 -9.87
CA PRO A 153 -10.07 7.53 -8.65
C PRO A 153 -9.81 8.54 -7.53
N THR A 154 -10.81 8.75 -6.68
CA THR A 154 -10.65 9.34 -5.34
C THR A 154 -10.23 8.28 -4.33
N LEU A 155 -9.70 8.71 -3.17
CA LEU A 155 -9.45 7.81 -2.05
C LEU A 155 -10.74 7.08 -1.60
N GLU A 156 -11.88 7.78 -1.55
CA GLU A 156 -13.18 7.22 -1.17
C GLU A 156 -13.56 6.03 -2.05
N GLN A 157 -13.41 6.16 -3.37
CA GLN A 157 -13.68 5.07 -4.32
C GLN A 157 -12.76 3.86 -4.14
N VAL A 158 -11.51 4.06 -3.71
CA VAL A 158 -10.58 2.96 -3.41
C VAL A 158 -10.99 2.25 -2.12
N ILE A 159 -11.40 2.98 -1.09
CA ILE A 159 -11.93 2.41 0.16
C ILE A 159 -13.19 1.58 -0.13
N GLU A 160 -14.10 2.12 -0.93
CA GLU A 160 -15.35 1.46 -1.32
C GLU A 160 -15.10 0.17 -2.12
N LEU A 161 -14.09 0.15 -2.99
CA LEU A 161 -13.68 -1.05 -3.71
C LEU A 161 -13.21 -2.16 -2.74
N ALA A 162 -12.33 -1.83 -1.80
CA ALA A 162 -11.82 -2.79 -0.81
C ALA A 162 -12.93 -3.28 0.13
N GLU A 163 -13.80 -2.38 0.59
CA GLU A 163 -14.94 -2.74 1.43
C GLU A 163 -15.95 -3.61 0.68
N ALA A 164 -16.23 -3.31 -0.59
CA ALA A 164 -17.12 -4.13 -1.43
C ALA A 164 -16.56 -5.55 -1.60
N ASN A 165 -15.25 -5.70 -1.80
CA ASN A 165 -14.59 -7.00 -1.83
C ASN A 165 -14.78 -7.75 -0.50
N TYR A 166 -14.56 -7.09 0.63
CA TYR A 166 -14.75 -7.68 1.95
C TYR A 166 -16.20 -8.12 2.18
N LYS A 167 -17.19 -7.27 1.86
CA LYS A 167 -18.62 -7.60 1.97
C LYS A 167 -19.00 -8.80 1.11
N LYS A 168 -18.37 -8.95 -0.07
CA LYS A 168 -18.64 -10.03 -1.02
C LYS A 168 -17.97 -11.35 -0.63
N THR A 169 -16.74 -11.30 -0.11
CA THR A 169 -15.86 -12.49 -0.02
C THR A 169 -15.45 -12.83 1.42
N GLY A 170 -15.63 -11.92 2.36
CA GLY A 170 -15.05 -12.00 3.71
C GLY A 170 -13.53 -11.75 3.75
N LYS A 171 -12.84 -11.66 2.60
CA LYS A 171 -11.40 -11.38 2.54
C LYS A 171 -11.13 -9.91 2.81
N ILE A 172 -10.34 -9.63 3.84
CA ILE A 172 -9.87 -8.28 4.16
C ILE A 172 -8.73 -7.92 3.21
N ILE A 173 -8.82 -6.73 2.62
CA ILE A 173 -7.77 -6.09 1.83
C ILE A 173 -7.35 -4.82 2.55
N GLY A 174 -6.08 -4.73 2.93
CA GLY A 174 -5.52 -3.54 3.55
C GLY A 174 -5.32 -2.39 2.56
N LEU A 175 -5.16 -1.19 3.11
CA LEU A 175 -4.81 0.00 2.33
C LEU A 175 -3.40 0.46 2.73
N TYR A 176 -2.51 0.61 1.75
CA TYR A 176 -1.14 1.08 1.97
C TYR A 176 -0.99 2.43 1.29
N ILE A 177 -1.25 3.51 2.01
CA ILE A 177 -1.52 4.83 1.44
C ILE A 177 -0.27 5.70 1.53
N GLU A 178 0.23 6.20 0.39
CA GLU A 178 1.30 7.20 0.35
C GLU A 178 0.73 8.62 0.26
N THR A 179 1.28 9.57 1.02
CA THR A 179 1.09 11.01 0.76
C THR A 179 2.24 11.53 -0.11
N LYS A 180 1.96 12.01 -1.33
CA LYS A 180 2.98 12.55 -2.25
C LYS A 180 3.22 14.04 -2.01
N HIS A 181 4.49 14.44 -1.91
CA HIS A 181 4.91 15.84 -1.72
C HIS A 181 4.15 16.62 -0.61
N PRO A 182 3.98 16.06 0.62
CA PRO A 182 3.32 16.77 1.73
C PRO A 182 3.74 18.23 1.92
N THR A 183 5.04 18.53 1.89
CA THR A 183 5.55 19.89 2.05
C THR A 183 5.07 20.81 0.93
N TYR A 184 5.17 20.35 -0.32
CA TYR A 184 4.66 21.09 -1.47
C TYR A 184 3.17 21.42 -1.33
N PHE A 185 2.34 20.42 -1.06
CA PHE A 185 0.89 20.61 -0.95
C PHE A 185 0.49 21.49 0.25
N LYS A 186 1.20 21.36 1.38
CA LYS A 186 1.03 22.25 2.53
C LYS A 186 1.28 23.71 2.15
N ASN A 187 2.33 23.99 1.38
CA ASN A 187 2.63 25.35 0.89
C ASN A 187 1.59 25.88 -0.10
N GLN A 188 0.86 24.99 -0.79
CA GLN A 188 -0.29 25.34 -1.61
C GLN A 188 -1.61 25.46 -0.80
N LYS A 189 -1.57 25.33 0.54
CA LYS A 189 -2.76 25.27 1.41
C LYS A 189 -3.68 24.07 1.11
N LEU A 190 -3.08 22.98 0.66
CA LEU A 190 -3.73 21.73 0.26
C LEU A 190 -3.14 20.52 1.00
N ALA A 191 -2.65 20.75 2.23
CA ALA A 191 -2.14 19.69 3.11
C ALA A 191 -3.13 18.52 3.18
N MET A 192 -2.61 17.29 3.08
CA MET A 192 -3.43 16.11 2.85
C MET A 192 -3.82 15.38 4.13
N GLU A 193 -3.04 15.52 5.19
CA GLU A 193 -3.03 14.65 6.37
C GLU A 193 -4.38 14.64 7.09
N ASP A 194 -4.94 15.83 7.36
CA ASP A 194 -6.25 15.97 8.00
C ASP A 194 -7.37 15.42 7.12
N THR A 195 -7.35 15.72 5.83
CA THR A 195 -8.34 15.23 4.88
C THR A 195 -8.28 13.71 4.76
N LEU A 196 -7.07 13.13 4.76
CA LEU A 196 -6.82 11.70 4.74
C LEU A 196 -7.44 11.02 5.97
N LEU A 197 -7.08 11.47 7.17
CA LEU A 197 -7.59 10.90 8.41
C LEU A 197 -9.12 11.05 8.54
N LYS A 198 -9.67 12.22 8.16
CA LYS A 198 -11.12 12.43 8.13
C LYS A 198 -11.81 11.49 7.15
N THR A 199 -11.24 11.30 5.95
CA THR A 199 -11.79 10.40 4.93
C THR A 199 -11.80 8.96 5.42
N LEU A 200 -10.68 8.47 5.97
CA LEU A 200 -10.59 7.14 6.57
C LEU A 200 -11.58 6.97 7.74
N ALA A 201 -11.82 8.00 8.54
CA ALA A 201 -12.75 7.93 9.66
C ALA A 201 -14.23 7.81 9.24
N LYS A 202 -14.59 8.14 7.99
CA LYS A 202 -15.97 7.98 7.49
C LYS A 202 -16.38 6.51 7.39
N TYR A 203 -15.45 5.63 7.01
CA TYR A 203 -15.76 4.24 6.68
C TYR A 203 -15.49 3.31 7.86
N LYS A 204 -16.49 2.50 8.23
CA LYS A 204 -16.32 1.45 9.26
C LYS A 204 -15.20 0.48 8.89
N TYR A 205 -15.08 0.17 7.59
CA TYR A 205 -14.05 -0.70 7.06
C TYR A 205 -12.64 -0.27 7.47
N THR A 206 -12.27 0.99 7.24
CA THR A 206 -10.94 1.52 7.58
C THR A 206 -10.79 1.81 9.07
N ARG A 207 -11.85 2.20 9.78
CA ARG A 207 -11.77 2.43 11.23
C ARG A 207 -11.50 1.14 12.02
N ASP A 208 -12.24 0.07 11.71
CA ASP A 208 -12.41 -1.07 12.62
C ASP A 208 -11.90 -2.40 12.05
N ILE A 209 -11.84 -2.55 10.72
CA ILE A 209 -11.70 -3.86 10.06
C ILE A 209 -10.33 -3.99 9.36
N ALA A 210 -10.04 -3.10 8.42
CA ALA A 210 -8.87 -3.22 7.57
C ALA A 210 -7.62 -2.64 8.23
N PRO A 211 -6.45 -3.27 8.04
CA PRO A 211 -5.18 -2.61 8.32
C PRO A 211 -4.98 -1.44 7.35
N VAL A 212 -4.50 -0.31 7.88
CA VAL A 212 -4.24 0.91 7.10
C VAL A 212 -2.82 1.36 7.36
N TYR A 213 -1.93 1.24 6.38
CA TYR A 213 -0.55 1.66 6.51
C TYR A 213 -0.41 3.01 5.82
N LEU A 214 0.13 4.00 6.52
CA LEU A 214 0.35 5.35 6.00
C LEU A 214 1.85 5.54 5.80
N GLN A 215 2.25 5.90 4.58
CA GLN A 215 3.65 6.04 4.19
C GLN A 215 3.96 7.39 3.56
N SER A 216 5.22 7.79 3.66
CA SER A 216 5.74 9.03 3.09
C SER A 216 7.26 8.95 2.99
N PHE A 217 7.80 9.67 2.02
CA PHE A 217 9.23 9.97 1.95
C PHE A 217 9.63 11.06 2.95
N GLU A 218 8.71 11.97 3.27
CA GLU A 218 8.91 13.06 4.23
C GLU A 218 8.69 12.58 5.67
N VAL A 219 9.39 13.20 6.63
CA VAL A 219 9.44 12.72 8.02
C VAL A 219 8.41 13.42 8.90
N SER A 220 8.28 14.74 8.74
CA SER A 220 7.48 15.60 9.60
C SER A 220 5.99 15.30 9.47
N ASN A 221 5.52 14.95 8.26
CA ASN A 221 4.13 14.58 8.05
C ASN A 221 3.79 13.21 8.67
N LEU A 222 4.73 12.25 8.67
CA LEU A 222 4.54 10.97 9.36
C LEU A 222 4.44 11.13 10.87
N LYS A 223 5.27 11.99 11.46
CA LYS A 223 5.17 12.35 12.88
C LYS A 223 3.82 13.00 13.20
N TYR A 224 3.38 13.93 12.36
CA TYR A 224 2.06 14.54 12.50
C TYR A 224 0.92 13.51 12.43
N LEU A 225 0.94 12.61 11.44
CA LEU A 225 -0.05 11.53 11.30
C LEU A 225 -0.04 10.62 12.53
N LYS A 226 1.15 10.26 13.04
CA LYS A 226 1.30 9.47 14.27
C LYS A 226 0.64 10.15 15.47
N ASP A 227 0.93 11.44 15.67
CA ASP A 227 0.37 12.21 16.78
C ASP A 227 -1.16 12.30 16.70
N GLN A 228 -1.71 12.53 15.50
CA GLN A 228 -3.16 12.56 15.31
C GLN A 228 -3.82 11.19 15.54
N LEU A 229 -3.19 10.12 15.08
CA LEU A 229 -3.69 8.76 15.30
C LEU A 229 -3.69 8.39 16.80
N ASP A 230 -2.65 8.77 17.54
CA ASP A 230 -2.58 8.54 18.99
C ASP A 230 -3.62 9.35 19.77
N LEU A 231 -3.84 10.60 19.35
CA LEU A 231 -4.78 11.51 19.98
C LEU A 231 -6.22 11.06 19.80
N HIS A 232 -6.60 10.74 18.55
CA HIS A 232 -8.00 10.48 18.21
C HIS A 232 -8.37 8.99 18.25
N LYS A 233 -7.40 8.10 18.02
CA LYS A 233 -7.57 6.62 17.99
C LYS A 233 -8.72 6.16 17.08
N THR A 234 -9.00 6.92 16.02
CA THR A 234 -10.13 6.72 15.11
C THR A 234 -9.91 5.56 14.13
N ILE A 235 -8.66 5.26 13.79
CA ILE A 235 -8.26 4.21 12.86
C ILE A 235 -7.48 3.14 13.65
N LYS A 236 -8.18 2.07 14.07
CA LYS A 236 -7.69 1.11 15.07
C LYS A 236 -6.40 0.40 14.65
N HIS A 237 -6.29 0.07 13.37
CA HIS A 237 -5.21 -0.74 12.81
C HIS A 237 -4.25 0.09 11.95
N ALA A 238 -4.14 1.39 12.24
CA ALA A 238 -3.24 2.27 11.53
C ALA A 238 -1.78 1.96 11.88
N GLN A 239 -0.88 1.97 10.89
CA GLN A 239 0.56 1.88 11.08
C GLN A 239 1.26 2.97 10.25
N ILE A 240 2.39 3.46 10.73
CA ILE A 240 3.21 4.49 10.06
C ILE A 240 4.44 3.84 9.43
N ILE A 241 4.77 4.19 8.19
CA ILE A 241 5.88 3.61 7.43
C ILE A 241 6.76 4.74 6.88
N GLN A 242 8.06 4.72 7.20
CA GLN A 242 9.04 5.63 6.60
C GLN A 242 9.55 5.07 5.27
N LEU A 243 9.41 5.82 4.18
CA LEU A 243 10.02 5.46 2.89
C LEU A 243 11.47 5.95 2.79
N TYR A 244 12.30 5.22 2.03
CA TYR A 244 13.71 5.59 1.81
C TYR A 244 14.05 5.60 0.32
N ASP A 245 14.31 6.80 -0.20
CA ASP A 245 14.80 7.00 -1.56
C ASP A 245 16.31 6.69 -1.62
N ALA A 246 17.00 7.08 -2.70
CA ALA A 246 18.43 6.96 -2.84
C ALA A 246 19.18 7.49 -1.60
N LYS A 247 20.24 6.76 -1.21
CA LYS A 247 21.08 7.04 -0.04
C LYS A 247 21.57 8.49 0.03
N THR A 248 21.82 9.12 -1.11
CA THR A 248 22.32 10.50 -1.21
C THR A 248 21.22 11.56 -1.21
N SER A 249 19.95 11.18 -1.34
CA SER A 249 18.82 12.11 -1.33
C SER A 249 18.42 12.47 0.10
N GLN A 250 17.76 13.63 0.24
CA GLN A 250 17.19 14.11 1.50
C GLN A 250 15.65 14.15 1.39
N PRO A 251 14.92 13.92 2.50
CA PRO A 251 13.51 14.26 2.58
C PRO A 251 13.24 15.73 2.23
N ALA A 252 12.17 16.01 1.50
CA ALA A 252 11.86 17.39 1.07
C ALA A 252 11.61 18.34 2.26
N ASP A 253 10.99 17.85 3.33
CA ASP A 253 10.77 18.61 4.57
C ASP A 253 12.07 18.89 5.34
N PHE A 254 13.09 18.04 5.19
CA PHE A 254 14.43 18.30 5.74
C PHE A 254 15.12 19.41 4.97
N VAL A 255 15.04 19.39 3.63
CA VAL A 255 15.55 20.48 2.79
C VAL A 255 14.87 21.81 3.15
N GLU A 256 13.54 21.83 3.29
CA GLU A 256 12.79 23.05 3.65
C GLU A 256 13.19 23.59 5.03
N SER A 257 13.42 22.71 6.02
CA SER A 257 13.78 23.10 7.39
C SER A 257 15.28 23.32 7.61
N GLY A 258 16.12 23.07 6.61
CA GLY A 258 17.58 23.18 6.70
C GLY A 258 18.27 22.03 7.43
N GLU A 259 17.60 20.90 7.65
CA GLU A 259 18.20 19.66 8.14
C GLU A 259 19.04 19.02 7.03
N THR A 260 20.21 18.47 7.39
CA THR A 260 21.21 18.00 6.41
C THR A 260 21.23 16.48 6.26
N LYS A 261 20.49 15.76 7.12
CA LYS A 261 20.39 14.30 7.06
C LYS A 261 19.81 13.79 5.75
N THR A 262 20.46 12.78 5.21
CA THR A 262 20.04 12.01 4.03
C THR A 262 19.26 10.75 4.43
N TYR A 263 18.69 10.06 3.44
CA TYR A 263 18.15 8.72 3.67
C TYR A 263 19.22 7.69 4.09
N ALA A 264 20.50 7.91 3.79
CA ALA A 264 21.57 7.06 4.34
C ALA A 264 21.69 7.23 5.87
N ASP A 265 21.60 8.47 6.36
CA ASP A 265 21.70 8.76 7.78
C ASP A 265 20.52 8.14 8.56
N LEU A 266 19.31 8.24 7.99
CA LEU A 266 18.10 7.60 8.53
C LEU A 266 18.18 6.06 8.50
N ALA A 267 19.02 5.47 7.66
CA ALA A 267 19.14 4.03 7.45
C ALA A 267 20.25 3.38 8.29
N THR A 268 21.01 4.16 9.06
CA THR A 268 21.96 3.61 10.04
C THR A 268 21.21 2.92 11.19
N ALA A 269 21.88 2.05 11.94
CA ALA A 269 21.27 1.43 13.12
C ALA A 269 20.73 2.44 14.14
N GLN A 270 21.40 3.60 14.30
CA GLN A 270 20.89 4.68 15.15
C GLN A 270 19.72 5.42 14.48
N GLY A 271 19.82 5.71 13.19
CA GLY A 271 18.73 6.32 12.41
C GLY A 271 17.45 5.49 12.49
N LEU A 272 17.54 4.17 12.34
CA LEU A 272 16.39 3.26 12.45
C LEU A 272 15.78 3.26 13.87
N LYS A 273 16.59 3.38 14.93
CA LYS A 273 16.05 3.58 16.29
C LYS A 273 15.32 4.91 16.44
N ASP A 274 15.78 5.96 15.75
CA ASP A 274 15.10 7.25 15.75
C ASP A 274 13.80 7.22 14.93
N VAL A 275 13.78 6.47 13.82
CA VAL A 275 12.60 6.20 13.01
C VAL A 275 11.55 5.41 13.81
N ALA A 276 11.97 4.41 14.58
CA ALA A 276 11.09 3.59 15.43
C ALA A 276 10.34 4.40 16.51
N LYS A 277 10.72 5.66 16.77
CA LYS A 277 9.97 6.54 17.68
C LYS A 277 8.63 6.99 17.10
N TYR A 278 8.47 6.99 15.78
CA TYR A 278 7.25 7.46 15.11
C TYR A 278 6.69 6.48 14.06
N ALA A 279 7.52 5.56 13.54
CA ALA A 279 7.12 4.58 12.54
C ALA A 279 7.08 3.15 13.11
N ASN A 280 6.26 2.32 12.49
CA ASN A 280 6.11 0.88 12.76
C ASN A 280 6.87 0.02 11.72
N GLY A 281 7.26 0.62 10.59
CA GLY A 281 8.02 -0.04 9.55
C GLY A 281 8.73 0.94 8.62
N VAL A 282 9.49 0.36 7.71
CA VAL A 282 10.29 1.07 6.71
C VAL A 282 10.07 0.45 5.34
N GLY A 283 9.93 1.29 4.32
CA GLY A 283 9.83 0.88 2.92
C GLY A 283 11.01 1.42 2.13
N PRO A 284 12.14 0.68 2.05
CA PRO A 284 13.31 1.18 1.34
C PRO A 284 13.34 0.76 -0.13
N SER A 285 14.09 1.51 -0.94
CA SER A 285 14.54 0.98 -2.23
C SER A 285 15.34 -0.32 -2.04
N LYS A 286 15.18 -1.27 -2.97
CA LYS A 286 15.82 -2.59 -2.97
C LYS A 286 17.32 -2.60 -2.62
N GLY A 287 18.09 -1.61 -3.09
CA GLY A 287 19.54 -1.48 -2.87
C GLY A 287 19.99 -1.14 -1.44
N TYR A 288 19.06 -0.95 -0.50
CA TYR A 288 19.39 -0.92 0.93
C TYR A 288 19.61 -2.32 1.48
N ILE A 289 19.02 -3.35 0.88
CA ILE A 289 18.96 -4.70 1.45
C ILE A 289 19.94 -5.62 0.75
N LEU A 290 19.83 -5.73 -0.58
CA LEU A 290 20.69 -6.60 -1.38
C LEU A 290 21.48 -5.79 -2.39
N ASN A 291 22.79 -6.06 -2.45
CA ASN A 291 23.64 -5.63 -3.55
C ASN A 291 23.93 -6.84 -4.44
N PHE A 292 23.39 -6.83 -5.65
CA PHE A 292 23.72 -7.81 -6.68
C PHE A 292 24.96 -7.33 -7.42
N ASN A 293 26.03 -8.11 -7.44
CA ASN A 293 27.18 -7.82 -8.29
C ASN A 293 27.11 -8.56 -9.63
N ASP A 294 27.95 -8.13 -10.56
CA ASP A 294 27.96 -8.64 -11.95
C ASP A 294 28.32 -10.13 -12.04
N SER A 295 28.97 -10.70 -11.02
CA SER A 295 29.27 -12.13 -10.93
C SER A 295 28.10 -12.98 -10.42
N GLY A 296 26.96 -12.36 -10.09
CA GLY A 296 25.76 -13.05 -9.61
C GLY A 296 25.79 -13.39 -8.11
N SER A 297 26.79 -12.94 -7.37
CA SER A 297 26.76 -13.05 -5.91
C SER A 297 25.93 -11.93 -5.29
N VAL A 298 25.26 -12.28 -4.20
CA VAL A 298 24.33 -11.40 -3.48
C VAL A 298 24.95 -11.07 -2.14
N GLN A 299 25.19 -9.78 -1.89
CA GLN A 299 25.57 -9.30 -0.57
C GLN A 299 24.35 -8.74 0.15
N THR A 300 23.97 -9.35 1.26
CA THR A 300 22.97 -8.82 2.19
C THR A 300 23.62 -7.79 3.11
N THR A 301 23.02 -6.62 3.23
CA THR A 301 23.46 -5.58 4.19
C THR A 301 22.94 -5.86 5.60
N SER A 302 23.31 -5.04 6.59
CA SER A 302 22.74 -5.13 7.95
C SER A 302 21.34 -4.51 8.07
N PHE A 303 20.80 -3.87 7.03
CA PHE A 303 19.61 -3.01 7.13
C PHE A 303 18.40 -3.73 7.73
N ILE A 304 18.10 -4.96 7.28
CA ILE A 304 16.97 -5.73 7.83
C ILE A 304 17.19 -6.04 9.30
N THR A 305 18.37 -6.56 9.66
CA THR A 305 18.71 -6.89 11.05
C THR A 305 18.63 -5.66 11.96
N ASP A 306 19.14 -4.51 11.50
CA ASP A 306 19.11 -3.26 12.25
C ASP A 306 17.67 -2.75 12.42
N ALA A 307 16.84 -2.83 11.37
CA ALA A 307 15.43 -2.44 11.41
C ALA A 307 14.62 -3.35 12.36
N HIS A 308 14.78 -4.67 12.24
CA HIS A 308 14.13 -5.64 13.12
C HIS A 308 14.56 -5.46 14.59
N THR A 309 15.84 -5.16 14.84
CA THR A 309 16.35 -4.85 16.19
C THR A 309 15.69 -3.59 16.77
N ALA A 310 15.34 -2.62 15.92
CA ALA A 310 14.58 -1.43 16.31
C ALA A 310 13.05 -1.68 16.39
N GLY A 311 12.58 -2.90 16.08
CA GLY A 311 11.16 -3.24 16.07
C GLY A 311 10.39 -2.81 14.81
N LEU A 312 11.10 -2.43 13.74
CA LEU A 312 10.52 -1.96 12.48
C LEU A 312 10.35 -3.12 11.49
N LYS A 313 9.19 -3.19 10.84
CA LYS A 313 8.94 -4.08 9.69
C LYS A 313 9.60 -3.54 8.42
N VAL A 314 10.00 -4.42 7.50
CA VAL A 314 10.73 -4.02 6.27
C VAL A 314 9.97 -4.46 5.01
N HIS A 315 9.49 -3.48 4.22
CA HIS A 315 8.71 -3.69 2.99
C HIS A 315 9.35 -2.98 1.78
N PRO A 316 10.37 -3.56 1.13
CA PRO A 316 11.05 -2.89 0.03
C PRO A 316 10.20 -2.72 -1.23
N TYR A 317 10.57 -1.71 -2.01
CA TYR A 317 10.00 -1.42 -3.33
C TYR A 317 11.12 -1.29 -4.40
N THR A 318 10.85 -1.53 -5.69
CA THR A 318 9.66 -2.15 -6.28
C THR A 318 10.09 -3.38 -7.07
N PHE A 319 9.37 -4.49 -6.91
CA PHE A 319 9.59 -5.71 -7.69
C PHE A 319 8.79 -5.64 -8.99
N ARG A 320 9.52 -5.61 -10.10
CA ARG A 320 8.97 -5.44 -11.45
C ARG A 320 9.37 -6.62 -12.32
N PRO A 321 8.42 -7.22 -13.07
CA PRO A 321 8.68 -8.46 -13.80
C PRO A 321 9.46 -8.25 -15.10
N GLU A 322 9.61 -7.04 -15.62
CA GLU A 322 10.29 -6.78 -16.90
C GLU A 322 11.81 -6.93 -16.79
N ASN A 323 12.46 -7.49 -17.82
CA ASN A 323 13.91 -7.72 -17.86
C ASN A 323 14.72 -6.46 -17.51
N TYR A 324 14.26 -5.27 -17.89
CA TYR A 324 14.94 -4.02 -17.60
C TYR A 324 15.21 -3.80 -16.10
N TYR A 325 14.25 -4.17 -15.25
CA TYR A 325 14.28 -3.88 -13.81
C TYR A 325 14.91 -5.01 -12.97
N LEU A 326 15.19 -6.15 -13.58
CA LEU A 326 15.81 -7.28 -12.89
C LEU A 326 17.34 -7.13 -12.84
N PRO A 327 17.99 -7.61 -11.78
CA PRO A 327 19.44 -7.79 -11.76
C PRO A 327 19.93 -8.56 -12.99
N THR A 328 21.08 -8.20 -13.55
CA THR A 328 21.59 -8.71 -14.85
C THR A 328 21.55 -10.23 -14.97
N HIS A 329 21.93 -10.96 -13.92
CA HIS A 329 21.97 -12.44 -13.90
C HIS A 329 20.61 -13.11 -13.70
N LEU A 330 19.56 -12.34 -13.40
CA LEU A 330 18.18 -12.84 -13.28
C LEU A 330 17.35 -12.58 -14.54
N LYS A 331 17.85 -11.79 -15.50
CA LYS A 331 17.13 -11.50 -16.74
C LYS A 331 17.00 -12.75 -17.61
N CYS A 332 15.83 -12.93 -18.21
CA CYS A 332 15.55 -13.96 -19.20
C CYS A 332 16.14 -13.60 -20.57
N SER A 333 16.27 -12.30 -20.85
CA SER A 333 16.88 -11.77 -22.06
C SER A 333 17.53 -10.41 -21.78
N GLN A 334 18.72 -10.16 -22.33
CA GLN A 334 19.38 -8.84 -22.27
C GLN A 334 18.87 -7.90 -23.37
N ASP A 335 18.43 -8.46 -24.51
CA ASP A 335 18.08 -7.69 -25.71
C ASP A 335 16.60 -7.26 -25.74
N LYS A 336 15.80 -7.77 -24.80
CA LYS A 336 14.35 -7.53 -24.72
C LYS A 336 13.96 -6.91 -23.37
N PRO A 337 14.29 -5.63 -23.15
CA PRO A 337 14.14 -4.99 -21.84
C PRO A 337 12.68 -4.90 -21.37
N ALA A 338 11.71 -4.77 -22.29
CA ALA A 338 10.27 -4.72 -21.99
C ALA A 338 9.62 -6.10 -21.77
N GLU A 339 10.29 -7.19 -22.14
CA GLU A 339 9.73 -8.53 -21.97
C GLU A 339 9.70 -8.91 -20.48
N ARG A 340 8.57 -9.43 -20.02
CA ARG A 340 8.41 -9.96 -18.65
C ARG A 340 9.22 -11.25 -18.52
N CYS A 341 9.92 -11.39 -17.39
CA CYS A 341 10.71 -12.55 -17.01
C CYS A 341 10.21 -13.10 -15.66
N PRO A 342 9.10 -13.87 -15.65
CA PRO A 342 8.55 -14.44 -14.42
C PRO A 342 9.56 -15.27 -13.62
N SER A 343 10.37 -16.09 -14.28
CA SER A 343 11.36 -16.93 -13.59
C SER A 343 12.48 -16.13 -12.92
N GLY A 344 12.90 -15.02 -13.51
CA GLY A 344 13.84 -14.07 -12.92
C GLY A 344 13.25 -13.32 -11.75
N ALA A 345 12.01 -12.84 -11.89
CA ALA A 345 11.29 -12.15 -10.82
C ALA A 345 11.07 -13.06 -9.60
N LEU A 346 10.67 -14.33 -9.79
CA LEU A 346 10.51 -15.30 -8.71
C LEU A 346 11.82 -15.54 -7.93
N LYS A 347 12.97 -15.61 -8.63
CA LYS A 347 14.29 -15.72 -7.99
C LYS A 347 14.67 -14.45 -7.23
N GLU A 348 14.30 -13.28 -7.75
CA GLU A 348 14.50 -12.02 -7.03
C GLU A 348 13.70 -12.02 -5.73
N PHE A 349 12.40 -12.31 -5.78
CA PHE A 349 11.56 -12.41 -4.58
C PHE A 349 12.16 -13.38 -3.54
N GLU A 350 12.56 -14.58 -3.97
CA GLU A 350 13.15 -15.58 -3.09
C GLU A 350 14.41 -15.06 -2.38
N ALA A 351 15.27 -14.30 -3.08
CA ALA A 351 16.46 -13.71 -2.47
C ALA A 351 16.10 -12.72 -1.35
N TYR A 352 15.09 -11.87 -1.54
CA TYR A 352 14.64 -10.93 -0.50
C TYR A 352 13.89 -11.62 0.64
N PHE A 353 13.11 -12.67 0.37
CA PHE A 353 12.48 -13.47 1.43
C PHE A 353 13.52 -14.17 2.31
N LYS A 354 14.58 -14.72 1.72
CA LYS A 354 15.73 -15.27 2.45
C LYS A 354 16.48 -14.20 3.25
N ALA A 355 16.51 -12.95 2.77
CA ALA A 355 17.09 -11.83 3.51
C ALA A 355 16.23 -11.41 4.73
N GLY A 356 14.96 -11.81 4.77
CA GLY A 356 14.09 -11.61 5.93
C GLY A 356 13.13 -10.42 5.82
N VAL A 357 12.75 -10.01 4.61
CA VAL A 357 11.71 -8.96 4.45
C VAL A 357 10.36 -9.43 5.01
N ASP A 358 9.57 -8.49 5.54
CA ASP A 358 8.22 -8.75 6.07
C ASP A 358 7.12 -8.56 5.02
N GLY A 359 7.48 -8.10 3.82
CA GLY A 359 6.56 -7.83 2.73
C GLY A 359 7.27 -7.21 1.54
N VAL A 360 6.58 -7.12 0.41
CA VAL A 360 7.14 -6.59 -0.84
C VAL A 360 6.10 -5.77 -1.60
N PHE A 361 6.52 -4.63 -2.15
CA PHE A 361 5.76 -3.88 -3.15
C PHE A 361 6.07 -4.41 -4.54
N THR A 362 5.04 -4.85 -5.26
CA THR A 362 5.21 -5.37 -6.62
C THR A 362 4.16 -4.82 -7.58
N ASP A 363 4.60 -4.60 -8.81
CA ASP A 363 3.72 -4.23 -9.93
C ASP A 363 2.93 -5.45 -10.45
N ASP A 364 3.31 -6.67 -10.04
CA ASP A 364 2.69 -7.94 -10.43
C ASP A 364 2.34 -8.80 -9.20
N PRO A 365 1.18 -8.54 -8.56
CA PRO A 365 0.80 -9.23 -7.33
C PRO A 365 0.65 -10.74 -7.48
N ALA A 366 0.31 -11.24 -8.67
CA ALA A 366 0.17 -12.67 -8.92
C ALA A 366 1.52 -13.38 -8.77
N LEU A 367 2.59 -12.81 -9.35
CA LEU A 367 3.94 -13.33 -9.17
C LEU A 367 4.43 -13.18 -7.73
N GLY A 368 4.11 -12.06 -7.07
CA GLY A 368 4.43 -11.87 -5.65
C GLY A 368 3.78 -12.96 -4.77
N ARG A 369 2.50 -13.25 -5.00
CA ARG A 369 1.77 -14.31 -4.28
C ARG A 369 2.32 -15.70 -4.58
N GLU A 370 2.62 -15.99 -5.85
CA GLU A 370 3.26 -17.24 -6.24
C GLU A 370 4.60 -17.43 -5.51
N ALA A 371 5.43 -16.39 -5.47
CA ALA A 371 6.72 -16.43 -4.79
C ALA A 371 6.58 -16.73 -3.29
N VAL A 372 5.61 -16.10 -2.60
CA VAL A 372 5.35 -16.36 -1.17
C VAL A 372 4.94 -17.83 -0.97
N ILE A 373 4.01 -18.33 -1.78
CA ILE A 373 3.56 -19.73 -1.68
C ILE A 373 4.72 -20.71 -1.90
N ASN A 374 5.58 -20.44 -2.89
CA ASN A 374 6.74 -21.29 -3.19
C ASN A 374 7.76 -21.27 -2.03
N TYR A 375 8.05 -20.09 -1.48
CA TYR A 375 8.98 -19.93 -0.38
C TYR A 375 8.49 -20.60 0.92
N GLU A 376 7.21 -20.45 1.26
CA GLU A 376 6.62 -21.10 2.43
C GLU A 376 6.57 -22.63 2.31
N LYS A 377 6.40 -23.17 1.10
CA LYS A 377 6.47 -24.61 0.85
C LYS A 377 7.89 -25.15 1.01
N ALA A 378 8.91 -24.38 0.64
CA ALA A 378 10.31 -24.78 0.71
C ALA A 378 10.91 -24.66 2.13
N THR A 379 10.26 -23.95 3.04
CA THR A 379 10.74 -23.67 4.40
C THR A 379 9.95 -24.39 5.50
N LYS A 380 8.92 -25.15 5.13
CA LYS A 380 8.26 -26.15 5.96
C LYS A 380 8.95 -27.49 5.81
#